data_AF-A0A1H5ZUU2-F1
#
_entry.id   AF-A0A1H5ZUU2-F1
#
_cell.length_a   1.000
_cell.length_b   1.000
_cell.length_c   1.000
_cell.angle_alpha   90.00
_cell.angle_beta   90.00
_cell.angle_gamma   90.00
#
_symmetry.space_group_name_H-M   'P 1'
#
loop_
_entity.id
_entity.type
_entity.pdbx_description
1 polymer ?
#
loop_
_entity_poly.entity_id
_entity_poly.type
_entity_poly.pdbx_seq_one_letter_code
_entity_poly.pdbx_strand_id
1 'polypeptide(L)'
;MIAQVTHPYNLQKALRQVVVNKRSAGVDGLKTSQLADYFREHKFSLLENITNNRYLPQPILGVEIPKGGGKFRFLGIPTVVDRLLQLAVSQAMMPRFEKDFSMNSFGFRLNKNARQAVGKAVYSIVCFFLIVFNLINAFAIIFYSCEFESSIYQISVRITIDSLSISHQSVSIYFMVIFQRC
;
A
#
# COMPACT_ATOMS: atom_id res chain seq x y z
N MET A 1 3.96 -0.85 18.31
CA MET A 1 3.35 -0.57 16.99
C MET A 1 1.84 -0.74 17.04
N ILE A 2 1.33 -1.91 17.44
CA ILE A 2 -0.10 -2.21 17.52
C ILE A 2 -0.90 -1.13 18.28
N ALA A 3 -0.41 -0.64 19.42
CA ALA A 3 -1.08 0.44 20.17
C ALA A 3 -1.29 1.74 19.37
N GLN A 4 -0.40 2.07 18.42
CA GLN A 4 -0.57 3.24 17.55
C GLN A 4 -1.62 2.98 16.47
N VAL A 5 -1.64 1.76 15.92
CA VAL A 5 -2.63 1.32 14.94
C VAL A 5 -4.03 1.32 15.55
N THR A 6 -4.19 0.74 16.74
CA THR A 6 -5.47 0.59 17.45
C THR A 6 -5.88 1.83 18.25
N HIS A 7 -5.10 2.92 18.20
CA HIS A 7 -5.42 4.14 18.91
C HIS A 7 -6.77 4.71 18.43
N PRO A 8 -7.70 5.11 19.33
CA PRO A 8 -9.05 5.54 18.95
C PRO A 8 -9.09 6.66 17.91
N TYR A 9 -8.19 7.65 18.05
CA TYR A 9 -8.06 8.74 17.08
C TYR A 9 -7.65 8.24 15.68
N ASN A 10 -6.70 7.29 15.62
CA ASN A 10 -6.21 6.73 14.36
C ASN A 10 -7.32 5.92 13.66
N LEU A 11 -8.01 5.06 14.40
CA LEU A 11 -9.13 4.27 13.89
C LEU A 11 -10.28 5.16 13.40
N GLN A 12 -10.60 6.23 14.13
CA GLN A 12 -11.64 7.16 13.71
C GLN A 12 -11.24 7.90 12.42
N LYS A 13 -9.98 8.33 12.30
CA LYS A 13 -9.44 8.94 11.09
C LYS A 13 -9.51 7.97 9.90
N ALA A 14 -9.11 6.71 10.11
CA ALA A 14 -9.20 5.66 9.10
C ALA A 14 -10.65 5.41 8.67
N LEU A 15 -11.57 5.28 9.62
CA LEU A 15 -13.00 5.07 9.36
C LEU A 15 -13.58 6.18 8.48
N ARG A 16 -13.36 7.45 8.83
CA ARG A 16 -13.84 8.59 8.03
C ARG A 16 -13.31 8.51 6.59
N GLN A 17 -12.03 8.22 6.42
CA GLN A 17 -11.42 8.16 5.09
C GLN A 17 -11.97 7.00 4.25
N VAL A 18 -12.22 5.83 4.84
CA VAL A 18 -12.81 4.69 4.12
C VAL A 18 -14.24 5.02 3.66
N VAL A 19 -15.03 5.68 4.51
CA VAL A 19 -16.39 6.12 4.17
C VAL A 19 -16.35 7.15 3.03
N VAL A 20 -15.46 8.14 3.08
CA VAL A 20 -15.30 9.15 2.03
C VAL A 20 -14.88 8.53 0.69
N ASN A 21 -14.04 7.49 0.72
CA ASN A 21 -13.55 6.83 -0.49
C ASN A 21 -14.65 6.02 -1.24
N LYS A 22 -15.79 5.71 -0.60
CA LYS A 22 -16.99 5.07 -1.21
C LYS A 22 -16.71 3.86 -2.12
N ARG A 23 -15.72 3.03 -1.75
CA ARG A 23 -15.34 1.82 -2.52
C ARG A 23 -16.37 0.70 -2.42
N SER A 24 -16.39 -0.18 -3.42
CA SER A 24 -17.24 -1.38 -3.46
C SER A 24 -17.05 -2.30 -2.24
N ALA A 25 -18.07 -3.08 -1.92
CA ALA A 25 -18.01 -4.09 -0.87
C ALA A 25 -17.01 -5.21 -1.22
N GLY A 26 -16.51 -5.91 -0.19
CA GLY A 26 -15.71 -7.11 -0.36
C GLY A 26 -16.57 -8.36 -0.49
N VAL A 27 -15.99 -9.52 -0.20
CA VAL A 27 -16.67 -10.83 -0.22
C VAL A 27 -17.85 -10.92 0.77
N ASP A 28 -17.80 -10.12 1.82
CA ASP A 28 -18.81 -10.03 2.89
C ASP A 28 -20.04 -9.20 2.51
N GLY A 29 -20.00 -8.47 1.38
CA GLY A 29 -21.10 -7.63 0.92
C GLY A 29 -21.36 -6.37 1.76
N LEU A 30 -20.60 -6.15 2.85
CA LEU A 30 -20.75 -4.98 3.71
C LEU A 30 -20.42 -3.70 2.94
N LYS A 31 -21.34 -2.72 2.94
CA LYS A 31 -21.14 -1.45 2.24
C LYS A 31 -20.37 -0.46 3.10
N THR A 32 -19.68 0.47 2.45
CA THR A 32 -18.96 1.56 3.15
C THR A 32 -19.88 2.44 4.00
N SER A 33 -21.16 2.59 3.62
CA SER A 33 -22.16 3.30 4.42
C SER A 33 -22.52 2.62 5.74
N GLN A 34 -22.40 1.29 5.80
CA GLN A 34 -22.73 0.47 6.99
C GLN A 34 -21.54 0.32 7.94
N LEU A 35 -20.33 0.71 7.50
CA LEU A 35 -19.10 0.52 8.27
C LEU A 35 -19.15 1.17 9.65
N ALA A 36 -19.73 2.36 9.76
CA ALA A 36 -19.77 3.10 11.01
C ALA A 36 -20.59 2.36 12.09
N ASP A 37 -21.73 1.81 11.70
CA ASP A 37 -22.62 1.07 12.61
C ASP A 37 -22.01 -0.30 12.94
N TYR A 38 -21.53 -1.04 11.93
CA TYR A 38 -20.81 -2.30 12.14
C TYR A 38 -19.65 -2.14 13.12
N PHE A 39 -18.84 -1.09 12.93
CA PHE A 39 -17.71 -0.81 13.81
C PHE A 39 -18.17 -0.43 15.22
N ARG A 40 -19.28 0.30 15.38
CA ARG A 40 -19.81 0.64 16.71
C ARG A 40 -20.16 -0.61 17.52
N GLU A 41 -20.76 -1.61 16.87
CA GLU A 41 -21.20 -2.86 17.49
C GLU A 41 -20.03 -3.83 17.75
N HIS A 42 -19.10 -3.96 16.79
CA HIS A 42 -18.10 -5.03 16.80
C HIS A 42 -16.70 -4.57 17.24
N LYS A 43 -16.49 -3.27 17.51
CA LYS A 43 -15.16 -2.70 17.80
C LYS A 43 -14.44 -3.43 18.94
N PHE A 44 -15.11 -3.74 20.04
CA PHE A 44 -14.44 -4.35 21.20
C PHE A 44 -13.87 -5.73 20.86
N SER A 45 -14.70 -6.61 20.29
CA SER A 45 -14.27 -7.94 19.82
C SER A 45 -13.18 -7.85 18.74
N LEU A 46 -13.32 -6.92 17.79
CA LEU A 46 -12.32 -6.70 16.76
C LEU A 46 -10.96 -6.31 17.35
N LEU A 47 -10.95 -5.35 18.28
CA LEU A 47 -9.72 -4.88 18.91
C LEU A 47 -9.09 -5.96 19.78
N GLU A 48 -9.88 -6.70 20.54
CA GLU A 48 -9.41 -7.84 21.33
C GLU A 48 -8.72 -8.89 20.44
N ASN A 49 -9.35 -9.25 19.31
CA ASN A 49 -8.78 -10.19 18.35
C ASN A 49 -7.47 -9.67 17.76
N ILE A 50 -7.37 -8.37 17.44
CA ILE A 50 -6.12 -7.77 16.95
C ILE A 50 -5.04 -7.80 18.02
N THR A 51 -5.35 -7.40 19.25
CA THR A 51 -4.36 -7.34 20.34
C THR A 51 -3.85 -8.73 20.75
N ASN A 52 -4.70 -9.76 20.61
CA ASN A 52 -4.37 -11.15 20.91
C ASN A 52 -3.84 -11.92 19.69
N ASN A 53 -3.55 -11.25 18.56
CA ASN A 53 -3.10 -11.87 17.31
C ASN A 53 -4.04 -12.98 16.76
N ARG A 54 -5.35 -12.86 17.02
CA ARG A 54 -6.39 -13.77 16.54
C ARG A 54 -7.17 -13.23 15.33
N TYR A 55 -6.91 -11.99 14.93
CA TYR A 55 -7.55 -11.42 13.75
C TYR A 55 -7.05 -12.08 12.47
N LEU A 56 -7.97 -12.69 11.72
CA LEU A 56 -7.70 -13.24 10.39
C LEU A 56 -8.43 -12.38 9.33
N PRO A 57 -7.71 -11.78 8.37
CA PRO A 57 -8.33 -11.00 7.31
C PRO A 57 -9.20 -11.90 6.42
N GLN A 58 -10.25 -11.31 5.87
CA GLN A 58 -11.15 -12.04 4.98
C GLN A 58 -10.54 -12.22 3.59
N PRO A 59 -10.99 -13.23 2.82
CA PRO A 59 -10.61 -13.39 1.43
C PRO A 59 -10.88 -12.11 0.61
N ILE A 60 -9.99 -11.83 -0.32
CA ILE A 60 -10.12 -10.67 -1.21
C ILE A 60 -11.07 -11.04 -2.36
N LEU A 61 -12.05 -10.18 -2.66
CA LEU A 61 -12.96 -10.37 -3.79
C LEU A 61 -12.23 -10.06 -5.09
N GLY A 62 -12.08 -11.06 -5.97
CA GLY A 62 -11.51 -10.89 -7.31
C GLY A 62 -12.54 -10.34 -8.28
N VAL A 63 -12.23 -9.24 -8.96
CA VAL A 63 -13.07 -8.63 -9.99
C VAL A 63 -12.27 -8.43 -11.27
N GLU A 64 -12.79 -8.92 -12.38
CA GLU A 64 -12.23 -8.68 -13.70
C GLU A 64 -12.70 -7.34 -14.26
N ILE A 65 -11.75 -6.48 -14.62
CA ILE A 65 -12.03 -5.21 -15.28
C ILE A 65 -11.51 -5.30 -16.71
N PRO A 66 -12.36 -5.11 -17.74
CA PRO A 66 -11.92 -5.16 -19.11
C PRO A 66 -10.92 -4.03 -19.40
N LYS A 67 -9.84 -4.39 -20.08
CA LYS A 67 -8.91 -3.46 -20.74
C LYS A 67 -9.20 -3.51 -22.24
N GLY A 68 -8.94 -2.41 -22.95
CA GLY A 68 -9.00 -2.40 -24.40
C GLY A 68 -8.15 -3.53 -25.02
N GLY A 69 -8.63 -4.13 -26.11
CA GLY A 69 -7.94 -5.21 -26.82
C GLY A 69 -8.09 -6.60 -26.22
N GLY A 70 -9.22 -6.90 -25.55
CA GLY A 70 -9.56 -8.24 -25.07
C GLY A 70 -8.76 -8.73 -23.86
N LYS A 71 -7.97 -7.86 -23.24
CA LYS A 71 -7.22 -8.17 -22.01
C LYS A 71 -8.03 -7.79 -20.78
N PHE A 72 -7.84 -8.48 -19.67
CA PHE A 72 -8.47 -8.14 -18.39
C PHE A 72 -7.43 -7.68 -17.36
N ARG A 73 -7.85 -6.82 -16.44
CA ARG A 73 -7.12 -6.50 -15.21
C ARG A 73 -7.89 -7.11 -14.05
N PHE A 74 -7.22 -7.99 -13.31
CA PHE A 74 -7.74 -8.47 -12.03
C PHE A 74 -7.57 -7.38 -10.96
N LEU A 75 -8.65 -7.04 -10.29
CA LEU A 75 -8.68 -6.19 -9.12
C LEU A 75 -9.05 -7.03 -7.89
N GLY A 76 -8.25 -6.92 -6.84
CA GLY A 76 -8.61 -7.46 -5.53
C GLY A 76 -9.31 -6.39 -4.68
N ILE A 77 -10.52 -6.68 -4.22
CA ILE A 77 -11.32 -5.81 -3.34
C ILE A 77 -11.38 -6.44 -1.94
N PRO A 78 -10.61 -5.93 -0.95
CA PRO A 78 -10.72 -6.38 0.44
C PRO A 78 -12.06 -5.96 1.06
N THR A 79 -12.44 -6.58 2.17
CA THR A 79 -13.61 -6.16 2.96
C THR A 79 -13.45 -4.74 3.48
N VAL A 80 -14.56 -4.10 3.85
CA VAL A 80 -14.52 -2.72 4.33
C VAL A 80 -13.75 -2.63 5.66
N VAL A 81 -13.89 -3.64 6.52
CA VAL A 81 -13.16 -3.74 7.80
C VAL A 81 -11.66 -3.88 7.54
N ASP A 82 -11.26 -4.78 6.63
CA ASP A 82 -9.84 -4.94 6.26
C ASP A 82 -9.25 -3.63 5.72
N ARG A 83 -9.99 -2.89 4.89
CA ARG A 83 -9.53 -1.58 4.38
C ARG A 83 -9.37 -0.54 5.48
N LEU A 84 -10.22 -0.55 6.50
CA LEU A 84 -10.09 0.32 7.67
C LEU A 84 -8.80 -0.02 8.43
N LEU A 85 -8.52 -1.30 8.67
CA LEU A 85 -7.33 -1.75 9.38
C LEU A 85 -6.05 -1.49 8.56
N GLN A 86 -6.05 -1.79 7.27
CA GLN A 86 -4.94 -1.47 6.36
C GLN A 86 -4.63 0.03 6.37
N LEU A 87 -5.66 0.87 6.39
CA LEU A 87 -5.48 2.32 6.50
C LEU A 87 -4.97 2.74 7.88
N ALA A 88 -5.45 2.13 8.96
CA ALA A 88 -4.96 2.42 10.31
C ALA A 88 -3.47 2.06 10.45
N VAL A 89 -3.04 0.93 9.87
CA VAL A 89 -1.63 0.52 9.80
C VAL A 89 -0.83 1.55 8.99
N SER A 90 -1.33 1.90 7.81
CA SER A 90 -0.72 2.92 6.95
C SER A 90 -0.48 4.24 7.68
N GLN A 91 -1.50 4.75 8.38
CA GLN A 91 -1.42 6.02 9.10
C GLN A 91 -0.38 6.00 10.22
N ALA A 92 -0.19 4.86 10.88
CA ALA A 92 0.83 4.69 11.92
C ALA A 92 2.25 4.51 11.33
N MET A 93 2.37 3.87 10.17
CA MET A 93 3.63 3.50 9.54
C MET A 93 4.22 4.61 8.66
N MET A 94 3.40 5.29 7.85
CA MET A 94 3.84 6.30 6.89
C MET A 94 4.77 7.37 7.47
N PRO A 95 4.51 7.97 8.64
CA PRO A 95 5.39 9.01 9.20
C PRO A 95 6.81 8.52 9.51
N ARG A 96 6.99 7.21 9.72
CA ARG A 96 8.31 6.61 9.98
C ARG A 96 9.08 6.47 8.67
N PHE A 97 8.48 5.83 7.67
CA PHE A 97 9.12 5.58 6.37
C PHE A 97 9.29 6.84 5.52
N GLU A 98 8.46 7.86 5.72
CA GLU A 98 8.55 9.11 4.94
C GLU A 98 9.92 9.79 5.08
N LYS A 99 10.60 9.57 6.21
CA LYS A 99 11.96 10.08 6.48
C LYS A 99 13.04 9.37 5.65
N ASP A 100 12.81 8.10 5.31
CA ASP A 100 13.78 7.25 4.63
C ASP A 100 13.54 7.23 3.11
N PHE A 101 12.36 7.65 2.64
CA PHE A 101 12.07 7.70 1.22
C PHE A 101 12.90 8.75 0.49
N SER A 102 13.53 8.31 -0.61
CA SER A 102 14.21 9.19 -1.56
C SER A 102 13.34 10.37 -2.01
N MET A 103 13.95 11.53 -2.20
CA MET A 103 13.28 12.73 -2.74
C MET A 103 12.72 12.52 -4.15
N ASN A 104 13.24 11.53 -4.88
CA ASN A 104 12.79 11.16 -6.23
C ASN A 104 11.75 10.03 -6.23
N SER A 105 11.22 9.63 -5.06
CA SER A 105 10.10 8.70 -4.95
C SER A 105 8.78 9.47 -4.84
N PHE A 106 7.85 9.24 -5.77
CA PHE A 106 6.59 10.01 -5.85
C PHE A 106 5.31 9.17 -5.71
N GLY A 107 5.41 7.84 -5.86
CA GLY A 107 4.25 6.95 -5.82
C GLY A 107 3.70 6.79 -4.40
N PHE A 108 2.38 6.80 -4.26
CA PHE A 108 1.65 6.46 -3.02
C PHE A 108 2.07 7.25 -1.75
N ARG A 109 2.68 8.43 -1.92
CA ARG A 109 3.13 9.30 -0.82
C ARG A 109 2.20 10.50 -0.64
N LEU A 110 2.10 10.96 0.59
CA LEU A 110 1.35 12.17 0.91
C LEU A 110 2.02 13.37 0.22
N ASN A 111 1.22 14.27 -0.36
CA ASN A 111 1.70 15.47 -1.07
C ASN A 111 2.63 15.22 -2.27
N LYS A 112 2.69 13.98 -2.76
CA LYS A 112 3.41 13.60 -3.99
C LYS A 112 2.44 13.13 -5.07
N ASN A 113 2.75 13.41 -6.33
CA ASN A 113 1.92 12.97 -7.44
C ASN A 113 2.74 12.68 -8.71
N ALA A 114 2.12 12.00 -9.68
CA ALA A 114 2.76 11.63 -10.93
C ALA A 114 3.24 12.85 -11.74
N ARG A 115 2.54 13.98 -11.67
CA ARG A 115 2.92 15.21 -12.39
C ARG A 115 4.24 15.79 -11.88
N GLN A 116 4.46 15.78 -10.56
CA GLN A 116 5.74 16.18 -9.97
C GLN A 116 6.88 15.25 -10.41
N ALA A 117 6.62 13.94 -10.50
CA ALA A 117 7.60 12.97 -11.00
C ALA A 117 8.00 13.27 -12.45
N VAL A 118 7.01 13.51 -13.32
CA VAL A 118 7.24 13.90 -14.72
C VAL A 118 8.01 15.22 -14.81
N GLY A 119 7.61 16.25 -14.06
CA GLY A 119 8.30 17.53 -14.05
C GLY A 119 9.77 17.40 -13.63
N LYS A 120 10.06 16.59 -12.60
CA LYS A 120 11.43 16.31 -12.17
C LYS A 120 12.22 15.54 -13.23
N ALA A 121 11.60 14.55 -13.87
CA ALA A 121 12.24 13.78 -14.95
C ALA A 121 12.60 14.68 -16.15
N VAL A 122 11.68 15.54 -16.60
CA VAL A 122 11.92 16.46 -17.73
C VAL A 122 13.07 17.42 -17.42
N TYR A 123 13.14 17.98 -16.21
CA TYR A 123 14.25 18.85 -15.81
C TYR A 123 15.61 18.11 -15.85
N SER A 124 15.65 16.85 -15.41
CA SER A 124 16.86 16.03 -15.43
C SER A 124 17.30 15.59 -16.84
N ILE A 125 16.36 15.42 -17.78
CA ILE A 125 16.64 14.99 -19.17
C ILE A 125 17.41 16.07 -19.95
N VAL A 126 17.24 17.35 -19.61
CA VAL A 126 18.05 18.44 -20.20
C VAL A 126 19.55 18.24 -19.92
N CYS A 127 19.91 17.40 -18.94
CA CYS A 127 21.30 17.10 -18.59
C CYS A 127 21.85 15.76 -19.11
N PHE A 128 21.07 14.71 -19.44
CA PHE A 128 21.57 13.42 -19.99
C PHE A 128 20.43 12.46 -20.42
N PHE A 129 20.77 11.35 -21.11
CA PHE A 129 19.86 10.26 -21.54
C PHE A 129 18.98 9.67 -20.41
N LEU A 130 17.78 9.18 -20.77
CA LEU A 130 16.80 8.55 -19.86
C LEU A 130 16.81 7.02 -19.97
N ILE A 131 16.91 6.31 -18.85
CA ILE A 131 16.76 4.84 -18.76
C ILE A 131 15.44 4.51 -18.06
N VAL A 132 14.60 3.66 -18.67
CA VAL A 132 13.28 3.27 -18.13
C VAL A 132 13.30 1.79 -17.74
N PHE A 133 13.01 1.50 -16.47
CA PHE A 133 12.83 0.14 -15.95
C PHE A 133 11.35 -0.15 -15.73
N ASN A 134 10.90 -1.37 -16.07
CA ASN A 134 9.54 -1.84 -15.80
C ASN A 134 9.59 -3.10 -14.93
N LEU A 135 9.05 -3.01 -13.72
CA LEU A 135 8.85 -4.16 -12.84
C LEU A 135 7.50 -4.79 -13.17
N ILE A 136 7.50 -5.88 -13.93
CA ILE A 136 6.31 -6.69 -14.16
C ILE A 136 5.97 -7.39 -12.83
N ASN A 137 4.76 -7.18 -12.31
CA ASN A 137 4.21 -7.83 -11.11
C ASN A 137 4.89 -7.50 -9.77
N ALA A 138 5.21 -6.22 -9.52
CA ALA A 138 5.74 -5.76 -8.23
C ALA A 138 4.94 -6.23 -6.99
N PHE A 139 3.62 -6.41 -7.10
CA PHE A 139 2.79 -6.92 -6.01
C PHE A 139 3.09 -8.38 -5.64
N ALA A 140 3.32 -9.26 -6.62
CA ALA A 140 3.62 -10.67 -6.35
C ALA A 140 5.01 -10.82 -5.70
N ILE A 141 5.99 -10.04 -6.16
CA ILE A 141 7.36 -10.05 -5.65
C ILE A 141 7.40 -9.66 -4.17
N ILE A 142 6.61 -8.66 -3.76
CA ILE A 142 6.56 -8.20 -2.36
C ILE A 142 5.97 -9.26 -1.43
N PHE A 143 4.94 -10.00 -1.87
CA PHE A 143 4.37 -11.09 -1.06
C PHE A 143 5.37 -12.22 -0.82
N TYR A 144 6.18 -12.59 -1.81
CA TYR A 144 7.21 -13.63 -1.66
C TYR A 144 8.34 -13.23 -0.70
N SER A 145 8.67 -11.94 -0.58
CA SER A 145 9.77 -11.49 0.29
C SER A 145 9.35 -11.18 1.73
N CYS A 146 8.05 -11.22 2.03
CA CYS A 146 7.50 -10.83 3.33
C CYS A 146 7.03 -12.05 4.14
N GLU A 147 7.93 -13.00 4.39
CA GLU A 147 7.77 -13.95 5.51
C GLU A 147 8.29 -13.28 6.78
N PHE A 148 7.40 -13.12 7.75
CA PHE A 148 7.58 -12.25 8.91
C PHE A 148 8.44 -12.94 9.97
N GLU A 149 9.76 -12.94 9.78
CA GLU A 149 10.71 -13.25 10.86
C GLU A 149 11.07 -11.98 11.61
N SER A 150 10.94 -12.04 12.94
CA SER A 150 11.09 -10.93 13.87
C SER A 150 12.51 -10.37 13.89
N SER A 151 12.82 -9.50 12.93
CA SER A 151 13.91 -8.51 12.96
C SER A 151 13.67 -7.54 11.80
N ILE A 152 13.91 -6.25 12.04
CA ILE A 152 13.75 -5.18 11.07
C ILE A 152 14.75 -5.42 9.93
N TYR A 153 14.34 -6.08 8.86
CA TYR A 153 15.18 -6.22 7.67
C TYR A 153 14.99 -5.01 6.76
N GLN A 154 16.10 -4.32 6.54
CA GLN A 154 16.35 -3.44 5.41
C GLN A 154 16.12 -4.26 4.13
N ILE A 155 14.96 -4.11 3.48
CA ILE A 155 14.68 -4.78 2.20
C ILE A 155 15.54 -4.10 1.13
N SER A 156 16.76 -4.58 0.94
CA SER A 156 17.63 -4.21 -0.19
C SER A 156 17.28 -5.09 -1.39
N VAL A 157 16.43 -4.59 -2.29
CA VAL A 157 16.25 -5.22 -3.61
C VAL A 157 17.51 -4.96 -4.43
N ARG A 158 18.40 -5.95 -4.53
CA ARG A 158 19.56 -5.90 -5.42
C ARG A 158 19.09 -6.22 -6.83
N ILE A 159 18.87 -5.18 -7.64
CA ILE A 159 18.59 -5.34 -9.07
C ILE A 159 19.94 -5.58 -9.75
N THR A 160 20.20 -6.82 -10.17
CA THR A 160 21.36 -7.15 -11.01
C THR A 160 21.04 -6.71 -12.44
N ILE A 161 21.76 -5.70 -12.94
CA ILE A 161 21.63 -5.19 -14.31
C ILE A 161 22.66 -5.94 -15.17
N ASP A 162 22.27 -7.06 -15.78
CA ASP A 162 23.10 -7.73 -16.79
C ASP A 162 22.89 -7.06 -18.16
N SER A 163 23.37 -5.83 -18.30
CA SER A 163 23.91 -5.24 -19.54
C SER A 163 24.12 -3.72 -19.39
N LEU A 164 25.32 -3.28 -19.79
CA LEU A 164 25.88 -1.92 -19.78
C LEU A 164 26.43 -1.40 -18.43
N SER A 165 27.72 -1.69 -18.23
CA SER A 165 28.79 -0.82 -17.72
C SER A 165 28.38 0.53 -17.10
N ILE A 166 27.75 0.51 -15.92
CA ILE A 166 27.68 1.66 -15.03
C ILE A 166 28.11 1.19 -13.65
N SER A 167 29.14 1.86 -13.12
CA SER A 167 29.75 1.63 -11.82
C SER A 167 28.72 1.41 -10.72
N HIS A 168 28.98 0.40 -9.88
CA HIS A 168 28.24 0.04 -8.66
C HIS A 168 27.64 1.25 -7.92
N GLN A 169 26.34 1.51 -8.14
CA GLN A 169 25.53 2.29 -7.22
C GLN A 169 24.38 1.42 -6.73
N SER A 170 24.43 1.12 -5.43
CA SER A 170 23.33 0.48 -4.72
C SER A 170 22.20 1.49 -4.53
N VAL A 171 21.09 1.33 -5.28
CA VAL A 171 19.88 2.13 -5.09
C VAL A 171 18.98 1.39 -4.09
N SER A 172 18.94 1.84 -2.85
CA SER A 172 17.96 1.35 -1.87
C SER A 172 16.58 1.96 -2.17
N ILE A 173 15.68 1.16 -2.73
CA ILE A 173 14.28 1.55 -2.96
C ILE A 173 13.45 0.97 -1.83
N TYR A 174 13.08 1.82 -0.87
CA TYR A 174 12.10 1.45 0.14
C TYR A 174 10.72 1.43 -0.51
N PHE A 175 10.07 0.27 -0.55
CA PHE A 175 8.65 0.15 -0.89
C PHE A 175 7.87 -0.11 0.39
N MET A 176 6.97 0.81 0.75
CA MET A 176 5.85 0.46 1.61
C MET A 176 4.61 0.36 0.71
N VAL A 177 4.22 -0.86 0.37
CA VAL A 177 2.96 -1.10 -0.35
C VAL A 177 1.84 -1.18 0.67
N ILE A 178 1.29 0.00 0.99
CA ILE A 178 -0.05 0.07 1.57
C ILE A 178 -1.04 -0.07 0.43
N PHE A 179 -1.85 -1.11 0.48
CA PHE A 179 -2.97 -1.32 -0.43
C PHE A 179 -4.04 -0.24 -0.20
N GLN A 180 -3.85 0.92 -0.81
CA GLN A 180 -4.90 1.91 -1.01
C GLN A 180 -4.79 2.57 -2.39
N ARG A 181 -5.37 1.92 -3.41
CA ARG A 181 -6.11 2.50 -4.59
C ARG A 181 -6.31 1.42 -5.66
N CYS A 182 -7.32 1.44 -6.54
CA CYS A 182 -8.13 2.53 -7.12
C CYS A 182 -9.63 2.36 -6.89
#